data_AF-A0A945HDY4-F1
#
_entry.id   AF-A0A945HDY4-F1
#
_cell.length_a   1.000
_cell.length_b   1.000
_cell.length_c   1.000
_cell.angle_alpha   90.00
_cell.angle_beta   90.00
_cell.angle_gamma   90.00
#
_symmetry.space_group_name_H-M   'P 1'
#
loop_
_entity.id
_entity.type
_entity.pdbx_description
1 polymer ?
#
loop_
_entity_poly.entity_id
_entity_poly.type
_entity_poly.pdbx_seq_one_letter_code
_entity_poly.pdbx_strand_id
1 'polypeptide(L)'
;RKVGKAGKPIKLNIGLLCSKSFDDSIFEELFWAKYRLRKEDMVKMNIKGVFQIWMRNGDYHEVNLKECHAWTREGCTHCPDFAAEHADISTGGIGENNDWTLTIVRTELGRQIIMKMLAEGVIEGRPGDSDPGAIALMHKLAAKSRARWPVWANDSARVGIPVRAG
;
A
#
# COMPACT_ATOMS: atom_id res chain seq x y z
N ARG A 1 9.83 11.13 -20.61
CA ARG A 1 8.48 11.72 -20.38
C ARG A 1 8.64 13.24 -20.29
N LYS A 2 8.15 14.04 -21.26
CA LYS A 2 8.14 15.51 -21.11
C LYS A 2 7.04 15.87 -20.11
N VAL A 3 7.40 16.02 -18.85
CA VAL A 3 6.48 16.44 -17.81
C VAL A 3 6.06 17.89 -18.13
N GLY A 4 4.77 18.16 -18.26
CA GLY A 4 4.24 19.48 -18.63
C GLY A 4 4.59 20.57 -17.61
N LYS A 5 4.14 21.81 -17.87
CA LYS A 5 4.33 22.98 -16.97
C LYS A 5 3.99 22.67 -15.50
N ALA A 6 2.97 21.86 -15.25
CA ALA A 6 2.48 21.50 -13.91
C ALA A 6 3.39 20.56 -13.10
N GLY A 7 4.28 19.79 -13.73
CA GLY A 7 5.16 18.88 -12.97
C GLY A 7 6.54 19.45 -12.64
N LYS A 8 6.93 20.58 -13.22
CA LYS A 8 8.16 21.32 -12.87
C LYS A 8 8.29 21.71 -11.38
N PRO A 9 7.21 22.03 -10.64
CA PRO A 9 7.32 22.34 -9.22
C PRO A 9 7.40 21.10 -8.32
N ILE A 10 6.99 19.90 -8.79
CA ILE A 10 7.07 18.67 -7.98
C ILE A 10 8.55 18.28 -7.86
N LYS A 11 9.07 18.32 -6.64
CA LYS A 11 10.49 18.03 -6.37
C LYS A 11 10.72 16.62 -5.86
N LEU A 12 9.76 16.04 -5.15
CA LEU A 12 9.86 14.72 -4.55
C LEU A 12 8.48 14.08 -4.56
N ASN A 13 8.43 12.80 -4.93
CA ASN A 13 7.23 11.98 -4.85
C ASN A 13 7.47 10.74 -3.98
N ILE A 14 6.76 10.64 -2.86
CA ILE A 14 6.78 9.47 -1.99
C ILE A 14 5.46 8.72 -2.17
N GLY A 15 5.54 7.48 -2.65
CA GLY A 15 4.39 6.63 -2.92
C GLY A 15 4.15 5.63 -1.80
N LEU A 16 2.89 5.44 -1.41
CA LEU A 16 2.50 4.39 -0.46
C LEU A 16 2.10 3.12 -1.21
N LEU A 17 2.53 1.96 -0.71
CA LEU A 17 2.02 0.69 -1.19
C LEU A 17 0.52 0.61 -0.91
N CYS A 18 -0.26 0.22 -1.91
CA CYS A 18 -1.71 0.23 -1.81
C CYS A 18 -2.33 -0.97 -2.53
N SER A 19 -3.20 -1.71 -1.84
CA SER A 19 -4.01 -2.74 -2.50
C SER A 19 -5.39 -2.25 -2.88
N LYS A 20 -6.08 -1.56 -1.96
CA LYS A 20 -7.45 -1.09 -2.10
C LYS A 20 -7.66 0.12 -1.19
N SER A 21 -8.63 0.94 -1.56
CA SER A 21 -9.22 1.96 -0.69
C SER A 21 -10.72 1.66 -0.55
N PHE A 22 -11.28 2.03 0.59
CA PHE A 22 -12.69 1.83 0.90
C PHE A 22 -13.42 3.18 0.92
N ASP A 23 -14.72 3.15 0.65
CA ASP A 23 -15.58 4.31 0.82
C ASP A 23 -15.79 4.64 2.31
N ASP A 24 -16.02 5.91 2.63
CA ASP A 24 -16.22 6.35 4.02
C ASP A 24 -17.51 5.77 4.61
N SER A 25 -18.49 5.36 3.77
CA SER A 25 -19.71 4.70 4.25
C SER A 25 -19.46 3.40 5.01
N ILE A 26 -18.27 2.77 4.88
CA ILE A 26 -17.89 1.58 5.65
C ILE A 26 -17.96 1.82 7.17
N PHE A 27 -17.71 3.04 7.63
CA PHE A 27 -17.75 3.37 9.05
C PHE A 27 -19.16 3.22 9.62
N GLU A 28 -20.16 3.74 8.91
CA GLU A 28 -21.57 3.67 9.34
C GLU A 28 -22.17 2.29 9.04
N GLU A 29 -21.99 1.79 7.82
CA GLU A 29 -22.72 0.63 7.30
C GLU A 29 -22.13 -0.73 7.73
N LEU A 30 -20.84 -0.78 8.09
CA LEU A 30 -20.20 -1.99 8.59
C LEU A 30 -19.78 -1.84 10.05
N PHE A 31 -18.89 -0.90 10.34
CA PHE A 31 -18.24 -0.84 11.65
C PHE A 31 -19.24 -0.45 12.74
N TRP A 32 -20.10 0.55 12.51
CA TRP A 32 -21.14 0.89 13.46
C TRP A 32 -22.32 -0.09 13.40
N ALA A 33 -22.92 -0.29 12.22
CA ALA A 33 -24.13 -1.08 12.07
C ALA A 33 -23.99 -2.57 12.46
N LYS A 34 -22.80 -3.16 12.35
CA LYS A 34 -22.55 -4.55 12.75
C LYS A 34 -21.70 -4.67 14.02
N TYR A 35 -20.58 -3.95 14.09
CA TYR A 35 -19.60 -4.10 15.18
C TYR A 35 -19.77 -3.11 16.32
N ARG A 36 -20.70 -2.13 16.20
CA ARG A 36 -20.92 -1.05 17.18
C ARG A 36 -19.65 -0.24 17.48
N LEU A 37 -18.75 -0.14 16.51
CA LEU A 37 -17.52 0.65 16.61
C LEU A 37 -17.74 2.03 16.00
N ARG A 38 -17.73 3.06 16.83
CA ARG A 38 -17.85 4.45 16.37
C ARG A 38 -16.53 4.97 15.82
N LYS A 39 -16.57 5.65 14.68
CA LYS A 39 -15.39 6.24 14.03
C LYS A 39 -14.60 7.19 14.95
N GLU A 40 -15.31 7.99 15.74
CA GLU A 40 -14.75 8.99 16.67
C GLU A 40 -13.87 8.39 17.80
N ASP A 41 -14.12 7.12 18.12
CA ASP A 41 -13.38 6.37 19.14
C ASP A 41 -12.20 5.59 18.55
N MET A 42 -12.08 5.47 17.23
CA MET A 42 -10.98 4.77 16.58
C MET A 42 -9.71 5.64 16.62
N VAL A 43 -8.66 5.14 17.26
CA VAL A 43 -7.37 5.85 17.39
C VAL A 43 -6.31 5.36 16.41
N LYS A 44 -6.45 4.14 15.90
CA LYS A 44 -5.56 3.57 14.88
C LYS A 44 -6.32 2.53 14.07
N MET A 45 -5.99 2.42 12.78
CA MET A 45 -6.44 1.35 11.91
C MET A 45 -5.26 0.79 11.14
N ASN A 46 -5.32 -0.49 10.79
CA ASN A 46 -4.32 -1.15 9.96
C ASN A 46 -4.94 -2.30 9.15
N ILE A 47 -4.27 -2.75 8.09
CA ILE A 47 -4.71 -3.90 7.30
C ILE A 47 -3.56 -4.89 7.16
N LYS A 48 -3.66 -6.02 7.86
CA LYS A 48 -2.70 -7.13 7.80
C LYS A 48 -3.43 -8.47 7.86
N GLY A 49 -3.89 -8.95 6.70
CA GLY A 49 -4.74 -10.15 6.59
C GLY A 49 -6.19 -9.91 7.04
N VAL A 50 -6.38 -9.11 8.09
CA VAL A 50 -7.65 -8.60 8.61
C VAL A 50 -7.62 -7.07 8.70
N PHE A 51 -8.78 -6.46 8.87
CA PHE A 51 -8.89 -5.04 9.18
C PHE A 51 -8.80 -4.87 10.70
N GLN A 52 -7.74 -4.22 11.17
CA GLN A 52 -7.41 -4.05 12.58
C GLN A 52 -7.82 -2.65 13.04
N ILE A 53 -8.54 -2.55 14.15
CA ILE A 53 -9.04 -1.28 14.71
C ILE A 53 -8.67 -1.21 16.19
N TRP A 54 -8.00 -0.13 16.60
CA TRP A 54 -7.71 0.18 17.99
C TRP A 54 -8.59 1.34 18.43
N MET A 55 -9.20 1.18 19.60
CA MET A 55 -10.16 2.12 20.17
C MET A 55 -9.53 2.94 21.30
N ARG A 56 -10.09 4.12 21.56
CA ARG A 56 -9.61 5.05 22.60
C ARG A 56 -9.68 4.46 24.01
N ASN A 57 -10.62 3.56 24.25
CA ASN A 57 -10.76 2.84 25.51
C ASN A 57 -9.72 1.72 25.69
N GLY A 58 -8.86 1.47 24.69
CA GLY A 58 -7.85 0.42 24.70
C GLY A 58 -8.26 -0.87 23.99
N ASP A 59 -9.51 -0.98 23.52
CA ASP A 59 -9.99 -2.19 22.86
C ASP A 59 -9.35 -2.37 21.48
N TYR A 60 -9.19 -3.64 21.09
CA TYR A 60 -8.67 -4.06 19.80
C TYR A 60 -9.70 -4.97 19.10
N HIS A 61 -10.01 -4.64 17.85
CA HIS A 61 -10.98 -5.38 17.04
C HIS A 61 -10.37 -5.80 15.71
N GLU A 62 -10.69 -7.02 15.29
CA GLU A 62 -10.39 -7.53 13.95
C GLU A 62 -11.70 -7.72 13.18
N VAL A 63 -11.79 -7.10 12.01
CA VAL A 63 -12.89 -7.27 11.07
C VAL A 63 -12.37 -8.05 9.86
N ASN A 64 -13.14 -9.05 9.43
CA ASN A 64 -12.77 -9.84 8.26
C ASN A 64 -12.72 -8.95 7.01
N LEU A 65 -11.57 -8.95 6.33
CA LEU A 65 -11.36 -8.10 5.16
C LEU A 65 -12.33 -8.42 4.00
N LYS A 66 -12.84 -9.66 3.93
CA LYS A 66 -13.85 -10.04 2.93
C LYS A 66 -15.16 -9.28 3.10
N GLU A 67 -15.53 -8.95 4.33
CA GLU A 67 -16.73 -8.15 4.60
C GLU A 67 -16.52 -6.72 4.11
N CYS A 68 -15.34 -6.17 4.34
CA CYS A 68 -14.97 -4.81 3.91
C CYS A 68 -15.00 -4.64 2.38
N HIS A 69 -14.95 -5.73 1.60
CA HIS A 69 -14.85 -5.65 0.15
C HIS A 69 -16.05 -4.98 -0.53
N ALA A 70 -17.24 -5.04 0.06
CA ALA A 70 -18.43 -4.37 -0.49
C ALA A 70 -18.24 -2.85 -0.61
N TRP A 71 -17.37 -2.27 0.22
CA TRP A 71 -17.04 -0.84 0.22
C TRP A 71 -15.77 -0.52 -0.57
N THR A 72 -15.19 -1.46 -1.32
CA THR A 72 -14.01 -1.19 -2.15
C THR A 72 -14.39 -0.18 -3.24
N ARG A 73 -13.63 0.91 -3.37
CA ARG A 73 -13.86 1.88 -4.47
C ARG A 73 -13.67 1.19 -5.82
N GLU A 74 -14.57 1.43 -6.76
CA GLU A 74 -14.58 0.78 -8.08
C GLU A 74 -13.25 0.94 -8.83
N GLY A 75 -12.62 2.11 -8.77
CA GLY A 75 -11.31 2.32 -9.41
C GLY A 75 -10.21 1.35 -8.93
N CYS A 76 -10.29 0.87 -7.68
CA CYS A 76 -9.32 -0.10 -7.13
C CYS A 76 -9.44 -1.49 -7.77
N THR A 77 -10.58 -1.82 -8.39
CA THR A 77 -10.77 -3.09 -9.11
C THR A 77 -10.11 -3.07 -10.49
N HIS A 78 -9.55 -1.93 -10.89
CA HIS A 78 -8.84 -1.74 -12.15
C HIS A 78 -7.45 -1.14 -11.94
N CYS A 79 -6.98 -0.92 -10.71
CA CYS A 79 -5.66 -0.36 -10.45
C CYS A 79 -4.55 -1.42 -10.63
N PRO A 80 -3.54 -1.19 -11.49
CA PRO A 80 -2.48 -2.16 -11.76
C PRO A 80 -1.27 -2.01 -10.82
N ASP A 81 -1.18 -0.92 -10.06
CA ASP A 81 0.03 -0.54 -9.33
C ASP A 81 -0.15 -0.70 -7.82
N PHE A 82 0.44 -1.75 -7.27
CA PHE A 82 0.53 -1.97 -5.82
C PHE A 82 1.71 -1.23 -5.18
N ALA A 83 2.84 -1.17 -5.88
CA ALA A 83 4.13 -0.83 -5.31
C ALA A 83 4.51 0.64 -5.51
N ALA A 84 3.57 1.46 -5.98
CA ALA A 84 3.76 2.86 -6.33
C ALA A 84 4.99 3.04 -7.25
N GLU A 85 4.97 2.36 -8.39
CA GLU A 85 6.14 2.17 -9.27
C GLU A 85 6.68 3.46 -9.90
N HIS A 86 5.89 4.53 -9.85
CA HIS A 86 6.25 5.84 -10.39
C HIS A 86 6.75 6.85 -9.34
N ALA A 87 6.96 6.43 -8.10
CA ALA A 87 7.50 7.29 -7.04
C ALA A 87 9.04 7.42 -7.10
N ASP A 88 9.59 8.41 -6.43
CA ASP A 88 11.04 8.46 -6.14
C ASP A 88 11.41 7.44 -5.06
N ILE A 89 10.53 7.34 -4.05
CA ILE A 89 10.59 6.43 -2.92
C ILE A 89 9.21 5.81 -2.75
N SER A 90 9.12 4.48 -2.73
CA SER A 90 7.88 3.76 -2.41
C SER A 90 8.01 3.10 -1.05
N THR A 91 6.98 3.16 -0.22
CA THR A 91 7.06 2.67 1.15
C THR A 91 5.76 2.05 1.65
N GLY A 92 5.84 0.99 2.46
CA GLY A 92 4.65 0.31 2.97
C GLY A 92 4.92 -0.70 4.08
N GLY A 93 3.98 -0.78 5.01
CA GLY A 93 3.99 -1.74 6.12
C GLY A 93 3.57 -3.14 5.64
N ILE A 94 4.49 -3.86 5.02
CA ILE A 94 4.30 -5.26 4.62
C ILE A 94 5.41 -6.14 5.23
N GLY A 95 5.12 -7.43 5.36
CA GLY A 95 6.02 -8.37 6.02
C GLY A 95 5.57 -8.66 7.46
N GLU A 96 6.36 -9.48 8.15
CA GLU A 96 6.02 -9.95 9.49
C GLU A 96 6.39 -8.92 10.57
N ASN A 97 7.42 -8.11 10.30
CA ASN A 97 7.96 -7.10 11.18
C ASN A 97 7.10 -5.83 11.23
N ASN A 98 6.22 -5.70 12.23
CA ASN A 98 5.29 -4.57 12.36
C ASN A 98 5.95 -3.20 12.58
N ASP A 99 7.18 -3.18 13.07
CA ASP A 99 7.91 -1.94 13.40
C ASP A 99 8.81 -1.46 12.23
N TRP A 100 8.82 -2.20 11.12
CA TRP A 100 9.62 -1.88 9.94
C TRP A 100 8.75 -1.53 8.74
N THR A 101 9.23 -0.60 7.93
CA THR A 101 8.57 -0.22 6.68
C THR A 101 9.43 -0.66 5.50
N LEU A 102 8.89 -1.52 4.63
CA LEU A 102 9.57 -1.86 3.39
C LEU A 102 9.66 -0.60 2.52
N THR A 103 10.88 -0.22 2.16
CA THR A 103 11.15 1.00 1.38
C THR A 103 11.94 0.67 0.12
N ILE A 104 11.40 1.07 -1.03
CA ILE A 104 11.96 0.84 -2.36
C ILE A 104 12.42 2.20 -2.90
N VAL A 105 13.71 2.32 -3.15
CA VAL A 105 14.32 3.52 -3.73
C VAL A 105 14.38 3.34 -5.25
N ARG A 106 13.78 4.27 -6.00
CA ARG A 106 13.61 4.13 -7.46
C ARG A 106 14.44 5.12 -8.25
N THR A 107 14.54 6.36 -7.78
CA THR A 107 15.25 7.43 -8.50
C THR A 107 16.51 7.84 -7.77
N GLU A 108 17.41 8.50 -8.51
CA GLU A 108 18.65 9.04 -7.96
C GLU A 108 18.37 10.06 -6.83
N LEU A 109 17.33 10.89 -6.99
CA LEU A 109 16.92 11.80 -5.93
C LEU A 109 16.46 11.04 -4.68
N GLY A 110 15.58 10.04 -4.85
CA GLY A 110 15.13 9.21 -3.74
C GLY A 110 16.30 8.55 -3.00
N ARG A 111 17.31 8.10 -3.76
CA ARG A 111 18.54 7.52 -3.22
C ARG A 111 19.34 8.53 -2.39
N GLN A 112 19.56 9.73 -2.91
CA GLN A 112 20.28 10.78 -2.19
C GLN A 112 19.60 11.12 -0.86
N ILE A 113 18.26 11.22 -0.86
CA ILE A 113 17.47 11.52 0.33
C ILE A 113 17.60 10.39 1.37
N ILE A 114 17.31 9.14 0.98
CA ILE A 114 17.37 8.00 1.92
C ILE A 114 18.78 7.82 2.48
N MET A 115 19.82 7.90 1.65
CA MET A 115 21.20 7.75 2.10
C MET A 115 21.61 8.88 3.05
N LYS A 116 21.15 10.11 2.80
CA LYS A 116 21.38 11.24 3.71
C LYS A 116 20.67 11.02 5.06
N MET A 117 19.41 10.58 5.04
CA MET A 117 18.65 10.28 6.27
C MET A 117 19.31 9.17 7.10
N LEU A 118 19.86 8.14 6.45
CA LEU A 118 20.64 7.09 7.11
C LEU A 118 21.94 7.64 7.71
N ALA A 119 22.69 8.45 6.94
CA ALA A 119 23.95 9.03 7.40
C ALA A 119 23.76 10.02 8.57
N GLU A 120 22.65 10.76 8.59
CA GLU A 120 22.29 11.68 9.68
C GLU A 120 21.61 10.98 10.86
N GLY A 121 21.36 9.67 10.78
CA GLY A 121 20.73 8.90 11.86
C GLY A 121 19.25 9.22 12.07
N VAL A 122 18.59 9.85 11.10
CA VAL A 122 17.15 10.18 11.16
C VAL A 122 16.29 8.92 11.00
N ILE A 123 16.80 7.93 10.28
CA ILE A 123 16.19 6.61 10.13
C ILE A 123 17.22 5.52 10.36
N GLU A 124 16.75 4.37 10.84
CA GLU A 124 17.49 3.12 10.76
C GLU A 124 17.13 2.37 9.48
N GLY A 125 18.09 1.63 8.93
CA GLY A 125 17.92 0.87 7.70
C GLY A 125 18.66 -0.45 7.77
N ARG A 126 18.03 -1.47 7.20
CA ARG A 126 18.66 -2.77 6.94
C ARG A 126 18.39 -3.19 5.50
N PRO A 127 19.26 -4.02 4.90
CA PRO A 127 19.02 -4.57 3.58
C PRO A 127 17.64 -5.23 3.47
N GLY A 128 16.90 -4.95 2.40
CA GLY A 128 15.53 -5.48 2.24
C GLY A 128 15.47 -7.00 2.12
N ASP A 129 16.55 -7.62 1.61
CA ASP A 129 16.74 -9.07 1.52
C ASP A 129 16.88 -9.76 2.89
N SER A 130 17.04 -9.01 3.98
CA SER A 130 16.91 -9.53 5.33
C SER A 130 15.47 -9.95 5.69
N ASP A 131 14.47 -9.55 4.90
CA ASP A 131 13.07 -10.00 5.01
C ASP A 131 12.56 -10.53 3.64
N PRO A 132 12.96 -11.76 3.25
CA PRO A 132 12.56 -12.34 1.97
C PRO A 132 11.04 -12.56 1.88
N GLY A 133 10.37 -12.72 3.03
CA GLY A 133 8.91 -12.85 3.11
C GLY A 133 8.19 -11.57 2.68
N ALA A 134 8.65 -10.41 3.15
CA ALA A 134 8.13 -9.10 2.73
C ALA A 134 8.30 -8.89 1.22
N ILE A 135 9.49 -9.19 0.67
CA ILE A 135 9.76 -9.08 -0.77
C ILE A 135 8.84 -10.00 -1.58
N ALA A 136 8.73 -11.28 -1.19
CA ALA A 136 7.85 -12.23 -1.87
C ALA A 136 6.38 -11.79 -1.82
N LEU A 137 5.92 -11.27 -0.68
CA LEU A 137 4.57 -10.74 -0.52
C LEU A 137 4.34 -9.51 -1.40
N MET A 138 5.30 -8.59 -1.48
CA MET A 138 5.24 -7.43 -2.38
C MET A 138 5.03 -7.88 -3.83
N HIS A 139 5.86 -8.80 -4.33
CA HIS A 139 5.75 -9.31 -5.70
C HIS A 139 4.40 -9.98 -5.95
N LYS A 140 3.91 -10.78 -4.99
CA LYS A 140 2.59 -11.42 -5.07
C LYS A 140 1.46 -10.40 -5.15
N LEU A 141 1.49 -9.35 -4.32
CA LEU A 141 0.46 -8.32 -4.31
C LEU A 141 0.52 -7.44 -5.56
N ALA A 142 1.72 -7.11 -6.06
CA ALA A 142 1.90 -6.42 -7.33
C ALA A 142 1.35 -7.23 -8.51
N ALA A 143 1.66 -8.52 -8.60
CA ALA A 143 1.11 -9.40 -9.63
C ALA A 143 -0.42 -9.47 -9.58
N LYS A 144 -1.00 -9.56 -8.37
CA LYS A 144 -2.46 -9.49 -8.18
C LYS A 144 -3.06 -8.16 -8.62
N SER A 145 -2.38 -7.04 -8.39
CA SER A 145 -2.86 -5.72 -8.83
C SER A 145 -2.86 -5.64 -10.35
N ARG A 146 -1.75 -6.01 -11.00
CA ARG A 146 -1.64 -6.04 -12.47
C ARG A 146 -2.69 -6.94 -13.12
N ALA A 147 -3.03 -8.07 -12.50
CA ALA A 147 -4.07 -8.97 -12.99
C ALA A 147 -5.49 -8.35 -13.00
N ARG A 148 -5.73 -7.29 -12.24
CA ARG A 148 -6.99 -6.52 -12.25
C ARG A 148 -7.10 -5.58 -13.45
N TRP A 149 -5.99 -5.24 -14.08
CA TRP A 149 -5.98 -4.33 -15.22
C TRP A 149 -6.80 -4.93 -16.38
N PRO A 150 -7.75 -4.17 -16.95
CA PRO A 150 -8.58 -4.69 -18.02
C PRO A 150 -7.79 -5.17 -19.23
N VAL A 151 -8.24 -6.26 -19.86
CA VAL A 151 -7.61 -6.81 -21.07
C VAL A 151 -7.72 -5.89 -22.28
N TRP A 152 -8.74 -5.01 -22.31
CA TRP A 152 -8.98 -4.06 -23.38
C TRP A 152 -8.14 -2.78 -23.23
N ALA A 153 -7.52 -2.56 -22.07
CA ALA A 153 -6.69 -1.40 -21.79
C ALA A 153 -5.22 -1.66 -22.17
N ASN A 154 -4.36 -0.65 -22.02
CA ASN A 154 -2.94 -0.75 -22.39
C ASN A 154 -2.26 -1.95 -21.70
N ASP A 155 -1.73 -2.88 -22.49
CA ASP A 155 -1.16 -4.15 -22.05
C ASP A 155 0.12 -4.01 -21.23
N SER A 156 0.87 -2.90 -21.40
CA SER A 156 2.10 -2.63 -20.65
C SER A 156 1.90 -2.61 -19.14
N ALA A 157 0.70 -2.26 -18.65
CA ALA A 157 0.36 -2.29 -17.22
C ALA A 157 0.22 -3.72 -16.66
N ARG A 158 0.14 -4.73 -17.53
CA ARG A 158 0.03 -6.16 -17.16
C ARG A 158 1.36 -6.91 -17.23
N VAL A 159 2.46 -6.24 -17.60
CA VAL A 159 3.79 -6.84 -17.66
C VAL A 159 4.20 -7.40 -16.29
N GLY A 160 4.82 -8.59 -16.27
CA GLY A 160 5.29 -9.21 -15.02
C GLY A 160 4.25 -10.00 -14.24
N ILE A 161 3.06 -10.27 -14.82
CA ILE A 161 2.17 -11.32 -14.31
C ILE A 161 2.82 -12.68 -14.62
N PRO A 162 3.05 -13.57 -13.64
CA PRO A 162 3.55 -14.90 -13.90
C PRO A 162 2.62 -15.65 -14.85
N VAL A 163 3.16 -16.19 -15.94
CA VAL A 163 2.42 -17.11 -16.81
C VAL A 163 2.15 -18.35 -15.96
N ARG A 164 0.87 -18.66 -15.68
CA ARG A 164 0.53 -19.95 -15.09
C ARG A 164 0.84 -21.01 -16.15
N ALA A 165 1.81 -21.87 -15.88
CA ALA A 165 1.93 -23.13 -16.61
C ALA A 165 0.59 -23.87 -16.43
N GLY A 166 -0.04 -24.20 -17.55
CA GLY A 166 -1.29 -24.98 -17.57
C GLY A 166 -1.06 -26.41 -17.11
#